data_AF-A0A1Y1VER0-F1
#
_entry.id   AF-A0A1Y1VER0-F1
#
_cell.length_a   1.000
_cell.length_b   1.000
_cell.length_c   1.000
_cell.angle_alpha   90.00
_cell.angle_beta   90.00
_cell.angle_gamma   90.00
#
_symmetry.space_group_name_H-M   'P 1'
#
loop_
_entity.id
_entity.type
_entity.pdbx_description
1 polymer ?
#
loop_
_entity_poly.entity_id
_entity_poly.type
_entity_poly.pdbx_seq_one_letter_code
_entity_poly.pdbx_strand_id
1 'polypeptide(L)'
;MVFKKIISVAMMSFIGKAVADCSSSFKNQGYSCCKGCSVVDTDATGDWGVENGQWCGIDTQACKQQNSSCWAAAEGYACCSSGTPVTLTDSKGKWGIENGQWCGIVNEPVSDPSCWASSEGYKCCQNTCDAIYSEGSKKWGFENGDWCGIVDNRCISVPTNIPTQSQPSQPTGNAGADGSCTKGPCTQTAPGWTPGNDSVLPGYLSTKGKYIVDEKGRKVILGGLSWFGGETTNLSPHGLWANSLENFIKIVKDHGYNHLRYPWTNEMLFPGAETQSVDQVNNPDLANLSPLEVMDAVIDACGKAGLKVYLDRHRPLSGGQSELWYIPEVPEEQWIEDWQFLAKRYKGNPTVIGADLHNEPHSSACWGCGEIERDWRLAAERCGNAIHEVNPDWLIIVEGNDHYGEEGWQKGESYWWGGMLKGAKEFPVRLNVPNKLVYSAHDYDKNVHMQDWFKEPDFPDNMEPIWDDKWGYLVKENTAPVLISEFGSLLRDATDIKWLGNLVSYMKENDVHWTFWCLNPNSGDTEGILGYDWKTVNAQKDGLLDPGKHPEFVL
;
A
#
# COMPACT_ATOMS: atom_id res chain seq x y z
N MET A 1 44.66 -34.34 53.96
CA MET A 1 43.56 -33.39 53.73
C MET A 1 44.14 -31.99 53.67
N VAL A 2 43.98 -31.30 52.53
CA VAL A 2 43.56 -29.87 52.38
C VAL A 2 44.22 -28.84 53.34
N PHE A 3 44.86 -27.71 52.99
CA PHE A 3 44.95 -26.80 51.84
C PHE A 3 46.26 -26.00 52.04
N LYS A 4 46.93 -25.51 50.98
CA LYS A 4 47.59 -24.18 51.00
C LYS A 4 47.90 -23.67 49.60
N LYS A 5 47.48 -22.42 49.36
CA LYS A 5 47.68 -21.59 48.17
C LYS A 5 49.16 -21.41 47.83
N ILE A 6 49.49 -21.44 46.54
CA ILE A 6 50.63 -20.71 45.97
C ILE A 6 50.14 -19.96 44.74
N ILE A 7 50.39 -18.65 44.77
CA ILE A 7 50.25 -17.69 43.68
C ILE A 7 51.38 -17.95 42.68
N SER A 8 51.07 -18.00 41.38
CA SER A 8 52.09 -17.74 40.36
C SER A 8 51.50 -16.92 39.23
N VAL A 9 52.11 -15.75 39.05
CA VAL A 9 51.93 -14.79 37.97
C VAL A 9 52.54 -15.39 36.71
N ALA A 10 51.77 -15.47 35.62
CA ALA A 10 52.30 -15.81 34.30
C ALA A 10 52.13 -14.61 33.36
N MET A 11 53.27 -14.19 32.84
CA MET A 11 53.51 -13.07 31.95
C MET A 11 52.63 -13.11 30.69
N MET A 12 52.08 -11.95 30.33
CA MET A 12 51.71 -11.64 28.96
C MET A 12 52.96 -11.65 28.09
N SER A 13 53.12 -12.68 27.26
CA SER A 13 53.99 -12.64 26.09
C SER A 13 53.12 -12.34 24.87
N PHE A 14 53.14 -11.08 24.43
CA PHE A 14 52.77 -10.71 23.07
C PHE A 14 53.73 -11.42 22.11
N ILE A 15 53.24 -12.46 21.44
CA ILE A 15 53.83 -12.91 20.19
C ILE A 15 52.88 -12.43 19.11
N GLY A 16 53.21 -11.28 18.52
CA GLY A 16 52.66 -10.88 17.24
C GLY A 16 52.96 -11.99 16.23
N LYS A 17 51.90 -12.64 15.75
CA LYS A 17 51.96 -13.47 14.54
C LYS A 17 51.30 -12.69 13.42
N ALA A 18 52.04 -12.65 12.32
CA ALA A 18 51.75 -11.93 11.10
C ALA A 18 50.29 -12.09 10.65
N VAL A 19 49.69 -10.95 10.32
CA VAL A 19 48.47 -10.84 9.53
C VAL A 19 48.87 -11.19 8.10
N ALA A 20 48.32 -12.28 7.58
CA ALA A 20 48.33 -12.61 6.17
C ALA A 20 46.97 -13.25 5.84
N ASP A 21 46.39 -12.76 4.74
CA ASP A 21 45.03 -12.99 4.28
C ASP A 21 44.54 -14.45 4.31
N CYS A 22 43.25 -14.57 4.61
CA CYS A 22 42.40 -15.75 4.65
C CYS A 22 42.93 -16.89 5.53
N SER A 23 42.25 -17.07 6.67
CA SER A 23 42.65 -17.96 7.76
C SER A 23 43.06 -19.35 7.27
N SER A 24 44.21 -19.83 7.77
CA SER A 24 44.70 -21.18 7.52
C SER A 24 43.71 -22.27 7.95
N SER A 25 42.73 -21.94 8.79
CA SER A 25 41.63 -22.83 9.19
C SER A 25 40.74 -23.27 8.02
N PHE A 26 40.47 -22.39 7.03
CA PHE A 26 39.67 -22.72 5.84
C PHE A 26 40.47 -23.57 4.84
N LYS A 27 41.72 -23.17 4.57
CA LYS A 27 42.62 -23.88 3.66
C LYS A 27 42.95 -25.29 4.15
N ASN A 28 43.07 -25.50 5.46
CA ASN A 28 43.30 -26.82 6.06
C ASN A 28 42.09 -27.76 5.94
N GLN A 29 40.90 -27.21 5.71
CA GLN A 29 39.67 -27.96 5.44
C GLN A 29 39.42 -28.12 3.93
N GLY A 30 40.34 -27.65 3.08
CA GLY A 30 40.29 -27.79 1.62
C GLY A 30 39.54 -26.67 0.89
N TYR A 31 39.13 -25.60 1.57
CA TYR A 31 38.36 -24.51 0.97
C TYR A 31 39.25 -23.33 0.55
N SER A 32 38.93 -22.74 -0.60
CA SER A 32 39.53 -21.48 -1.08
C SER A 32 38.94 -20.27 -0.36
N CYS A 33 39.57 -19.12 -0.54
CA CYS A 33 39.10 -17.86 0.02
C CYS A 33 38.14 -17.19 -0.95
N CYS A 34 37.08 -16.56 -0.43
CA CYS A 34 36.16 -15.79 -1.27
C CYS A 34 36.86 -14.54 -1.80
N LYS A 35 36.52 -14.14 -3.02
CA LYS A 35 36.89 -12.85 -3.60
C LYS A 35 35.93 -11.74 -3.17
N GLY A 36 34.67 -12.09 -2.90
CA GLY A 36 33.64 -11.22 -2.36
C GLY A 36 33.49 -11.31 -0.83
N CYS A 37 32.70 -10.39 -0.27
CA CYS A 37 32.53 -10.23 1.18
C CYS A 37 31.14 -10.65 1.70
N SER A 38 30.34 -11.33 0.88
CA SER A 38 28.97 -11.73 1.22
C SER A 38 28.96 -12.96 2.10
N VAL A 39 28.68 -12.78 3.39
CA VAL A 39 28.55 -13.88 4.37
C VAL A 39 27.22 -14.58 4.18
N VAL A 40 27.26 -15.89 3.95
CA VAL A 40 26.08 -16.76 3.84
C VAL A 40 25.93 -17.72 5.01
N ASP A 41 27.01 -17.93 5.78
CA ASP A 41 27.01 -18.73 7.01
C ASP A 41 28.20 -18.36 7.91
N THR A 42 28.12 -18.62 9.22
CA THR A 42 29.19 -18.35 10.19
C THR A 42 29.28 -19.49 11.20
N ASP A 43 30.48 -20.06 11.35
CA ASP A 43 30.76 -21.13 12.30
C ASP A 43 32.00 -20.85 13.17
N ALA A 44 32.46 -21.86 13.93
CA ALA A 44 33.66 -21.75 14.75
C ALA A 44 34.96 -21.58 13.95
N THR A 45 34.93 -21.84 12.64
CA THR A 45 36.05 -21.66 11.70
C THR A 45 36.13 -20.21 11.19
N GLY A 46 34.98 -19.55 11.02
CA GLY A 46 34.83 -18.15 10.67
C GLY A 46 33.63 -17.91 9.75
N ASP A 47 33.66 -16.79 9.00
CA ASP A 47 32.59 -16.43 8.07
C ASP A 47 32.78 -17.11 6.71
N TRP A 48 31.69 -17.58 6.13
CA TRP A 48 31.66 -18.35 4.88
C TRP A 48 30.85 -17.66 3.80
N GLY A 49 31.30 -17.80 2.56
CA GLY A 49 30.62 -17.36 1.35
C GLY A 49 30.50 -18.49 0.33
N VAL A 50 29.73 -18.27 -0.72
CA VAL A 50 29.58 -19.21 -1.84
C VAL A 50 29.90 -18.50 -3.15
N GLU A 51 30.89 -18.99 -3.88
CA GLU A 51 31.28 -18.48 -5.20
C GLU A 51 31.28 -19.62 -6.22
N ASN A 52 30.63 -19.41 -7.38
CA ASN A 52 30.48 -20.42 -8.42
C ASN A 52 29.91 -21.76 -7.91
N GLY A 53 29.02 -21.71 -6.90
CA GLY A 53 28.43 -22.89 -6.28
C GLY A 53 29.37 -23.66 -5.33
N GLN A 54 30.52 -23.09 -4.96
CA GLN A 54 31.48 -23.69 -4.03
C GLN A 54 31.65 -22.82 -2.78
N TRP A 55 31.75 -23.48 -1.62
CA TRP A 55 32.03 -22.82 -0.35
C TRP A 55 33.44 -22.25 -0.31
N CYS A 56 33.57 -21.04 0.24
CA CYS A 56 34.83 -20.37 0.44
C CYS A 56 34.83 -19.61 1.78
N GLY A 57 36.02 -19.44 2.37
CA GLY A 57 36.18 -18.68 3.61
C GLY A 57 36.33 -17.18 3.33
N ILE A 58 35.63 -16.34 4.09
CA ILE A 58 35.64 -14.88 3.93
C ILE A 58 36.75 -14.26 4.78
N ASP A 59 37.54 -13.41 4.15
CA ASP A 59 38.54 -12.61 4.85
C ASP A 59 37.91 -11.31 5.37
N THR A 60 37.50 -11.35 6.63
CA THR A 60 36.89 -10.20 7.30
C THR A 60 37.83 -9.02 7.47
N GLN A 61 39.16 -9.18 7.35
CA GLN A 61 40.11 -8.06 7.38
C GLN A 61 40.29 -7.43 6.01
N ALA A 62 40.40 -8.23 4.94
CA ALA A 62 40.40 -7.71 3.57
C ALA A 62 39.08 -6.98 3.23
N CYS A 63 37.95 -7.50 3.72
CA CYS A 63 36.64 -6.87 3.61
C CYS A 63 36.50 -5.58 4.44
N LYS A 64 37.32 -5.40 5.49
CA LYS A 64 37.38 -4.16 6.29
C LYS A 64 38.34 -3.11 5.72
N GLN A 65 39.31 -3.51 4.89
CA GLN A 65 40.27 -2.59 4.25
C GLN A 65 39.79 -2.04 2.90
N GLN A 66 38.69 -2.55 2.35
CA GLN A 66 37.99 -1.95 1.23
C GLN A 66 37.07 -0.82 1.74
N ASN A 67 37.57 0.42 1.65
CA ASN A 67 36.89 1.70 1.88
C ASN A 67 36.58 2.11 3.32
N SER A 68 37.53 2.81 3.94
CA SER A 68 37.29 3.63 5.14
C SER A 68 36.41 4.88 4.89
N SER A 69 35.81 5.05 3.71
CA SER A 69 34.89 6.15 3.36
C SER A 69 33.47 5.68 3.03
N CYS A 70 33.20 4.38 3.07
CA CYS A 70 31.94 3.82 2.63
C CYS A 70 31.08 3.40 3.80
N TRP A 71 30.03 4.18 4.03
CA TRP A 71 29.11 3.98 5.15
C TRP A 71 28.35 2.64 5.05
N ALA A 72 28.09 2.13 3.85
CA ALA A 72 27.37 0.86 3.64
C ALA A 72 28.18 -0.40 3.99
N ALA A 73 29.51 -0.30 4.06
CA ALA A 73 30.38 -1.41 4.43
C ALA A 73 30.17 -1.86 5.89
N ALA A 74 29.75 -0.94 6.77
CA ALA A 74 29.42 -1.26 8.16
C ALA A 74 28.14 -2.12 8.29
N GLU A 75 27.32 -2.16 7.25
CA GLU A 75 26.06 -2.89 7.18
C GLU A 75 26.18 -4.17 6.34
N GLY A 76 27.40 -4.53 5.91
CA GLY A 76 27.66 -5.73 5.12
C GLY A 76 27.46 -5.58 3.61
N TYR A 77 27.27 -4.36 3.10
CA TYR A 77 27.07 -4.08 1.68
C TYR A 77 28.30 -3.46 1.02
N ALA A 78 28.47 -3.71 -0.29
CA ALA A 78 29.54 -3.11 -1.08
C ALA A 78 29.29 -1.62 -1.32
N CYS A 79 30.29 -0.90 -1.83
CA CYS A 79 30.16 0.49 -2.23
C CYS A 79 29.88 0.55 -3.73
N CYS A 80 29.05 1.50 -4.16
CA CYS A 80 28.77 1.64 -5.57
C CYS A 80 29.97 2.22 -6.32
N SER A 81 30.14 1.76 -7.56
CA SER A 81 30.98 2.37 -8.57
C SER A 81 30.56 3.84 -8.79
N SER A 82 31.52 4.67 -9.16
CA SER A 82 31.26 6.09 -9.44
C SER A 82 30.31 6.23 -10.64
N GLY A 83 29.25 7.04 -10.48
CA GLY A 83 28.23 7.25 -11.52
C GLY A 83 27.03 6.28 -11.45
N THR A 84 26.98 5.40 -10.45
CA THR A 84 25.83 4.52 -10.23
C THR A 84 24.58 5.32 -9.83
N PRO A 85 23.45 5.14 -10.54
CA PRO A 85 22.21 5.83 -10.21
C PRO A 85 21.73 5.51 -8.80
N VAL A 86 21.14 6.50 -8.13
CA VAL A 86 20.52 6.32 -6.82
C VAL A 86 19.21 5.55 -7.00
N THR A 87 19.12 4.37 -6.40
CA THR A 87 17.93 3.51 -6.41
C THR A 87 17.05 3.72 -5.19
N LEU A 88 17.66 4.02 -4.03
CA LEU A 88 16.96 4.23 -2.75
C LEU A 88 17.74 5.26 -1.94
N THR A 89 17.07 6.12 -1.18
CA THR A 89 17.72 6.96 -0.17
C THR A 89 16.99 6.75 1.15
N ASP A 90 17.73 6.44 2.21
CA ASP A 90 17.19 6.26 3.55
C ASP A 90 17.94 7.15 4.55
N SER A 91 17.70 6.93 5.85
CA SER A 91 18.37 7.66 6.92
C SER A 91 19.89 7.41 7.03
N LYS A 92 20.43 6.39 6.35
CA LYS A 92 21.85 5.99 6.37
C LYS A 92 22.62 6.54 5.17
N GLY A 93 21.97 6.63 4.00
CA GLY A 93 22.55 7.29 2.83
C GLY A 93 21.87 6.94 1.51
N LYS A 94 22.58 7.20 0.40
CA LYS A 94 22.10 6.92 -0.97
C LYS A 94 22.56 5.54 -1.41
N TRP A 95 21.63 4.68 -1.80
CA TRP A 95 21.89 3.32 -2.25
C TRP A 95 21.76 3.21 -3.78
N GLY A 96 22.56 2.33 -4.38
CA GLY A 96 22.46 1.92 -5.79
C GLY A 96 22.38 0.40 -5.90
N ILE A 97 22.15 -0.09 -7.13
CA ILE A 97 22.15 -1.52 -7.43
C ILE A 97 23.14 -1.80 -8.56
N GLU A 98 24.11 -2.69 -8.31
CA GLU A 98 25.09 -3.16 -9.30
C GLU A 98 25.05 -4.69 -9.38
N ASN A 99 24.96 -5.23 -10.59
CA ASN A 99 24.89 -6.68 -10.83
C ASN A 99 23.82 -7.41 -9.99
N GLY A 100 22.71 -6.72 -9.70
CA GLY A 100 21.60 -7.26 -8.88
C GLY A 100 21.86 -7.25 -7.37
N GLN A 101 22.93 -6.60 -6.90
CA GLN A 101 23.25 -6.47 -5.48
C GLN A 101 23.24 -5.01 -5.01
N TRP A 102 22.81 -4.79 -3.77
CA TRP A 102 22.78 -3.46 -3.16
C TRP A 102 24.18 -2.95 -2.84
N CYS A 103 24.41 -1.67 -3.11
CA CYS A 103 25.64 -0.97 -2.79
C CYS A 103 25.37 0.44 -2.23
N GLY A 104 26.26 0.94 -1.38
CA GLY A 104 26.19 2.32 -0.86
C GLY A 104 26.92 3.31 -1.76
N ILE A 105 26.23 4.36 -2.19
CA ILE A 105 26.81 5.46 -2.97
C ILE A 105 27.53 6.40 -2.01
N VAL A 106 28.81 6.62 -2.29
CA VAL A 106 29.66 7.56 -1.57
C VAL A 106 29.91 8.75 -2.49
N ASN A 107 29.29 9.89 -2.17
CA ASN A 107 29.56 11.12 -2.91
C ASN A 107 30.90 11.69 -2.43
N GLU A 108 31.94 11.58 -3.25
CA GLU A 108 33.17 12.36 -3.03
C GLU A 108 32.85 13.85 -3.23
N PRO A 109 33.26 14.74 -2.31
CA PRO A 109 33.01 16.17 -2.45
C PRO A 109 33.86 16.73 -3.58
N VAL A 110 33.22 17.06 -4.71
CA VAL A 110 33.86 17.89 -5.73
C VAL A 110 33.80 19.33 -5.24
N SER A 111 34.80 19.75 -4.46
CA SER A 111 34.92 21.13 -4.03
C SER A 111 35.32 22.02 -5.20
N ASP A 112 34.35 22.69 -5.83
CA ASP A 112 34.61 23.90 -6.61
C ASP A 112 34.37 25.11 -5.70
N PRO A 113 35.43 25.75 -5.15
CA PRO A 113 35.30 26.87 -4.21
C PRO A 113 34.75 28.15 -4.85
N SER A 114 34.62 28.20 -6.18
CA SER A 114 33.97 29.32 -6.88
C SER A 114 32.46 29.11 -7.07
N CYS A 115 31.94 27.97 -6.63
CA CYS A 115 30.54 27.60 -6.70
C CYS A 115 29.92 27.55 -5.31
N TRP A 116 28.95 28.42 -5.05
CA TRP A 116 28.28 28.44 -3.75
C TRP A 116 27.52 27.12 -3.49
N ALA A 117 26.99 26.48 -4.54
CA ALA A 117 26.25 25.23 -4.43
C ALA A 117 27.13 24.02 -4.06
N SER A 118 28.47 24.11 -4.26
CA SER A 118 29.42 23.07 -3.80
C SER A 118 29.37 22.89 -2.28
N SER A 119 29.12 23.97 -1.54
CA SER A 119 29.01 23.91 -0.07
C SER A 119 27.74 23.21 0.42
N GLU A 120 26.78 23.02 -0.48
CA GLU A 120 25.50 22.35 -0.23
C GLU A 120 25.44 20.97 -0.91
N GLY A 121 26.57 20.49 -1.45
CA GLY A 121 26.70 19.16 -2.07
C GLY A 121 26.26 19.09 -3.54
N TYR A 122 26.06 20.23 -4.21
CA TYR A 122 25.63 20.31 -5.60
C TYR A 122 26.72 20.90 -6.51
N LYS A 123 26.72 20.53 -7.79
CA LYS A 123 27.69 21.04 -8.78
C LYS A 123 27.30 22.46 -9.24
N CYS A 124 28.22 23.13 -9.92
CA CYS A 124 27.89 24.37 -10.64
C CYS A 124 27.35 24.09 -12.03
N CYS A 125 26.34 24.86 -12.44
CA CYS A 125 25.81 24.80 -13.80
C CYS A 125 26.89 25.22 -14.80
N GLN A 126 27.01 24.46 -15.89
CA GLN A 126 28.04 24.68 -16.91
C GLN A 126 27.46 25.32 -18.17
N ASN A 127 26.18 25.08 -18.46
CA ASN A 127 25.55 25.44 -19.73
C ASN A 127 24.25 26.24 -19.56
N THR A 128 23.70 26.29 -18.35
CA THR A 128 22.42 26.90 -18.00
C THR A 128 22.67 28.15 -17.19
N CYS A 129 22.12 29.26 -17.69
CA CYS A 129 22.19 30.56 -17.05
C CYS A 129 20.82 31.09 -16.62
N ASP A 130 19.76 30.41 -17.01
CA ASP A 130 18.40 30.71 -16.62
C ASP A 130 18.04 29.94 -15.35
N ALA A 131 17.69 30.67 -14.30
CA ALA A 131 17.31 30.07 -13.04
C ALA A 131 15.92 29.44 -13.13
N ILE A 132 15.83 28.16 -12.81
CA ILE A 132 14.56 27.42 -12.67
C ILE A 132 13.97 27.67 -11.27
N TYR A 133 14.85 27.90 -10.30
CA TYR A 133 14.50 28.25 -8.93
C TYR A 133 15.50 29.29 -8.39
N SER A 134 15.04 30.23 -7.57
CA SER A 134 15.91 31.27 -6.99
C SER A 134 15.51 31.57 -5.56
N GLU A 135 16.48 31.58 -4.66
CA GLU A 135 16.31 31.91 -3.26
C GLU A 135 17.33 32.98 -2.86
N GLY A 136 16.88 34.22 -2.70
CA GLY A 136 17.77 35.36 -2.48
C GLY A 136 18.76 35.57 -3.64
N SER A 137 20.06 35.52 -3.36
CA SER A 137 21.13 35.63 -4.38
C SER A 137 21.55 34.28 -4.99
N LYS A 138 20.93 33.17 -4.56
CA LYS A 138 21.24 31.82 -5.03
C LYS A 138 20.30 31.44 -6.16
N LYS A 139 20.86 31.16 -7.34
CA LYS A 139 20.11 30.79 -8.56
C LYS A 139 20.38 29.34 -8.90
N TRP A 140 19.35 28.53 -9.01
CA TRP A 140 19.45 27.10 -9.29
C TRP A 140 19.06 26.78 -10.73
N GLY A 141 19.86 25.96 -11.38
CA GLY A 141 19.58 25.35 -12.68
C GLY A 141 19.53 23.82 -12.56
N PHE A 142 19.20 23.15 -13.65
CA PHE A 142 19.08 21.70 -13.70
C PHE A 142 19.74 21.18 -14.98
N GLU A 143 20.80 20.38 -14.84
CA GLU A 143 21.62 19.89 -15.96
C GLU A 143 21.92 18.40 -15.80
N ASN A 144 21.77 17.65 -16.89
CA ASN A 144 22.10 16.21 -16.93
C ASN A 144 21.43 15.36 -15.82
N GLY A 145 20.23 15.76 -15.38
CA GLY A 145 19.50 15.05 -14.34
C GLY A 145 19.87 15.46 -12.90
N ASP A 146 20.77 16.43 -12.71
CA ASP A 146 21.21 16.91 -11.40
C ASP A 146 20.91 18.41 -11.21
N TRP A 147 20.58 18.79 -9.98
CA TRP A 147 20.53 20.19 -9.55
C TRP A 147 21.93 20.81 -9.54
N CYS A 148 22.03 22.04 -10.04
CA CYS A 148 23.27 22.78 -10.08
C CYS A 148 23.10 24.25 -9.67
N GLY A 149 24.13 24.83 -9.05
CA GLY A 149 24.18 26.26 -8.73
C GLY A 149 24.63 27.09 -9.92
N ILE A 150 23.84 28.09 -10.29
CA ILE A 150 24.19 29.10 -11.29
C ILE A 150 25.06 30.16 -10.62
N VAL A 151 26.19 30.49 -11.26
CA VAL A 151 27.08 31.57 -10.83
C VAL A 151 27.19 32.56 -11.97
N ASP A 152 26.74 33.79 -11.73
CA ASP A 152 26.57 34.83 -12.75
C ASP A 152 27.86 35.11 -13.56
N ASN A 153 29.05 34.93 -12.97
CA ASN A 153 30.33 35.16 -13.66
C ASN A 153 30.70 34.08 -14.71
N ARG A 154 29.99 32.95 -14.75
CA ARG A 154 30.10 31.91 -15.79
C ARG A 154 29.07 32.08 -16.90
N CYS A 155 28.20 33.09 -16.77
CA CYS A 155 27.12 33.40 -17.69
C CYS A 155 27.39 34.69 -18.47
N ILE A 156 28.39 34.69 -19.34
CA ILE A 156 28.63 35.80 -20.29
C ILE A 156 28.29 35.35 -21.71
N SER A 157 27.10 35.82 -22.12
CA SER A 157 26.39 35.86 -23.41
C SER A 157 27.09 35.51 -24.73
N VAL A 158 26.32 34.84 -25.60
CA VAL A 158 26.26 35.17 -27.04
C VAL A 158 24.86 35.73 -27.36
N PRO A 159 24.69 36.81 -28.16
CA PRO A 159 23.46 37.60 -28.21
C PRO A 159 22.36 36.96 -29.07
N THR A 160 21.13 37.03 -28.56
CA THR A 160 19.87 36.71 -29.22
C THR A 160 19.37 37.87 -30.08
N ASN A 161 18.81 37.56 -31.25
CA ASN A 161 18.00 38.50 -32.04
C ASN A 161 16.67 37.83 -32.40
N ILE A 162 15.61 38.17 -31.67
CA ILE A 162 14.22 38.07 -32.16
C ILE A 162 13.47 39.32 -31.70
N PRO A 163 12.90 40.14 -32.62
CA PRO A 163 12.03 41.24 -32.28
C PRO A 163 10.55 40.83 -32.18
N THR A 164 9.84 41.63 -31.37
CA THR A 164 8.51 41.50 -30.80
C THR A 164 7.35 41.64 -31.79
N GLN A 165 6.20 41.10 -31.37
CA GLN A 165 4.90 40.96 -32.03
C GLN A 165 4.27 42.23 -32.63
N SER A 166 3.43 42.03 -33.65
CA SER A 166 2.15 42.76 -33.81
C SER A 166 1.09 41.87 -34.48
N GLN A 167 -0.15 41.91 -33.96
CA GLN A 167 -1.33 41.25 -34.50
C GLN A 167 -1.92 41.99 -35.71
N PRO A 168 -2.67 41.28 -36.57
CA PRO A 168 -3.91 41.84 -37.10
C PRO A 168 -5.13 40.90 -37.01
N SER A 169 -6.22 41.49 -36.51
CA SER A 169 -7.66 41.35 -36.84
C SER A 169 -8.22 40.07 -37.50
N GLN A 170 -9.31 39.56 -36.88
CA GLN A 170 -10.26 38.57 -37.41
C GLN A 170 -10.97 38.99 -38.71
N PRO A 171 -11.62 38.00 -39.38
CA PRO A 171 -13.09 38.05 -39.43
C PRO A 171 -13.79 36.72 -39.08
N THR A 172 -14.70 36.83 -38.11
CA THR A 172 -16.07 36.29 -38.02
C THR A 172 -16.45 34.99 -38.75
N GLY A 173 -16.90 34.01 -37.96
CA GLY A 173 -17.81 32.94 -38.36
C GLY A 173 -18.57 32.41 -37.13
N ASN A 174 -19.86 32.78 -37.04
CA ASN A 174 -20.79 32.48 -35.94
C ASN A 174 -21.27 31.02 -35.91
N ALA A 175 -21.28 30.43 -34.71
CA ALA A 175 -22.33 29.56 -34.12
C ALA A 175 -21.95 29.39 -32.63
N GLY A 176 -22.57 30.05 -31.64
CA GLY A 176 -23.93 29.84 -31.13
C GLY A 176 -23.98 28.54 -30.30
N ALA A 177 -24.16 28.46 -28.99
CA ALA A 177 -24.59 29.35 -27.90
C ALA A 177 -23.86 28.89 -26.61
N ASP A 178 -23.25 29.75 -25.79
CA ASP A 178 -23.79 30.65 -24.75
C ASP A 178 -24.71 30.00 -23.70
N GLY A 179 -24.37 30.31 -22.44
CA GLY A 179 -25.01 29.84 -21.21
C GLY A 179 -24.15 30.05 -19.96
N SER A 180 -23.44 31.18 -19.86
CA SER A 180 -22.52 31.52 -18.76
C SER A 180 -23.21 31.65 -17.40
N CYS A 181 -22.54 31.18 -16.35
CA CYS A 181 -22.93 31.39 -14.96
C CYS A 181 -22.32 32.71 -14.48
N THR A 182 -23.14 33.70 -14.13
CA THR A 182 -22.69 34.92 -13.45
C THR A 182 -23.55 35.21 -12.22
N LYS A 183 -22.86 35.42 -11.08
CA LYS A 183 -23.31 35.98 -9.79
C LYS A 183 -24.12 35.08 -8.83
N GLY A 184 -23.37 34.38 -7.98
CA GLY A 184 -23.75 33.65 -6.76
C GLY A 184 -22.55 32.78 -6.34
N PRO A 185 -22.34 32.41 -5.05
CA PRO A 185 -21.22 31.54 -4.71
C PRO A 185 -21.34 30.26 -5.51
N CYS A 186 -20.32 29.93 -6.31
CA CYS A 186 -20.26 28.65 -6.99
C CYS A 186 -20.27 27.55 -5.92
N THR A 187 -21.43 26.96 -5.68
CA THR A 187 -21.53 25.64 -5.08
C THR A 187 -20.74 24.71 -5.99
N GLN A 188 -19.58 24.26 -5.53
CA GLN A 188 -18.87 23.14 -6.14
C GLN A 188 -19.89 22.00 -6.30
N THR A 189 -20.19 21.66 -7.55
CA THR A 189 -20.90 20.43 -7.88
C THR A 189 -20.04 19.25 -7.42
N ALA A 190 -20.66 18.24 -6.80
CA ALA A 190 -19.98 17.02 -6.37
C ALA A 190 -19.08 16.45 -7.49
N PRO A 191 -17.89 15.87 -7.17
CA PRO A 191 -17.01 15.30 -8.18
C PRO A 191 -17.69 14.20 -9.02
N GLY A 192 -17.58 14.33 -10.35
CA GLY A 192 -17.24 13.19 -11.21
C GLY A 192 -18.30 12.23 -11.74
N TRP A 193 -19.50 12.68 -12.11
CA TRP A 193 -20.40 11.88 -12.96
C TRP A 193 -20.95 12.67 -14.16
N THR A 194 -20.71 12.16 -15.36
CA THR A 194 -21.42 12.58 -16.58
C THR A 194 -22.46 11.52 -16.94
N PRO A 195 -23.77 11.85 -16.95
CA PRO A 195 -24.80 10.97 -17.47
C PRO A 195 -24.52 10.55 -18.92
N GLY A 196 -24.68 9.26 -19.24
CA GLY A 196 -24.75 8.77 -20.63
C GLY A 196 -23.59 7.94 -21.15
N ASN A 197 -22.66 7.47 -20.31
CA ASN A 197 -21.78 6.36 -20.68
C ASN A 197 -22.50 5.04 -20.38
N ASP A 198 -23.10 4.41 -21.40
CA ASP A 198 -23.71 3.08 -21.26
C ASP A 198 -22.66 2.00 -20.88
N SER A 199 -21.36 2.31 -20.93
CA SER A 199 -20.24 1.45 -20.51
C SER A 199 -19.90 1.56 -19.00
N VAL A 200 -20.87 1.87 -18.14
CA VAL A 200 -20.71 1.83 -16.67
C VAL A 200 -21.95 1.18 -16.08
N LEU A 201 -21.81 0.31 -15.07
CA LEU A 201 -22.95 -0.17 -14.30
C LEU A 201 -23.66 1.05 -13.67
N PRO A 202 -24.84 1.45 -14.16
CA PRO A 202 -25.45 2.70 -13.73
C PRO A 202 -26.00 2.56 -12.32
N GLY A 203 -25.91 3.66 -11.56
CA GLY A 203 -26.61 3.77 -10.29
C GLY A 203 -25.97 3.04 -9.12
N TYR A 204 -26.69 3.07 -8.00
CA TYR A 204 -26.28 2.45 -6.75
C TYR A 204 -26.61 0.96 -6.73
N LEU A 205 -26.05 0.27 -5.72
CA LEU A 205 -26.26 -1.16 -5.52
C LEU A 205 -27.23 -1.42 -4.35
N SER A 206 -27.81 -2.61 -4.34
CA SER A 206 -28.69 -3.11 -3.28
C SER A 206 -28.47 -4.61 -3.10
N THR A 207 -29.15 -5.23 -2.14
CA THR A 207 -29.01 -6.66 -1.85
C THR A 207 -30.32 -7.42 -1.98
N LYS A 208 -30.26 -8.66 -2.43
CA LYS A 208 -31.41 -9.56 -2.57
C LYS A 208 -31.01 -10.99 -2.24
N GLY A 209 -31.38 -11.46 -1.05
CA GLY A 209 -30.86 -12.71 -0.51
C GLY A 209 -29.34 -12.63 -0.41
N LYS A 210 -28.64 -13.65 -0.92
CA LYS A 210 -27.17 -13.66 -0.97
C LYS A 210 -26.52 -12.78 -2.05
N TYR A 211 -27.29 -12.09 -2.88
CA TYR A 211 -26.74 -11.34 -4.02
C TYR A 211 -26.66 -9.84 -3.76
N ILE A 212 -25.61 -9.20 -4.27
CA ILE A 212 -25.66 -7.78 -4.63
C ILE A 212 -26.33 -7.65 -6.00
N VAL A 213 -27.19 -6.64 -6.15
CA VAL A 213 -27.93 -6.34 -7.37
C VAL A 213 -27.83 -4.87 -7.74
N ASP A 214 -27.93 -4.58 -9.03
CA ASP A 214 -28.07 -3.20 -9.52
C ASP A 214 -29.52 -2.67 -9.37
N GLU A 215 -29.74 -1.43 -9.80
CA GLU A 215 -31.07 -0.77 -9.76
C GLU A 215 -32.16 -1.50 -10.58
N LYS A 216 -31.76 -2.35 -11.53
CA LYS A 216 -32.68 -3.19 -12.34
C LYS A 216 -32.89 -4.57 -11.72
N GLY A 217 -32.29 -4.85 -10.57
CA GLY A 217 -32.35 -6.14 -9.88
C GLY A 217 -31.49 -7.23 -10.55
N ARG A 218 -30.56 -6.85 -11.44
CA ARG A 218 -29.61 -7.78 -12.07
C ARG A 218 -28.52 -8.11 -11.07
N LYS A 219 -28.15 -9.38 -10.99
CA LYS A 219 -27.05 -9.86 -10.13
C LYS A 219 -25.74 -9.21 -10.57
N VAL A 220 -25.00 -8.73 -9.58
CA VAL A 220 -23.65 -8.16 -9.72
C VAL A 220 -22.70 -9.06 -8.94
N ILE A 221 -21.46 -9.24 -9.42
CA ILE A 221 -20.36 -9.83 -8.63
C ILE A 221 -19.22 -8.83 -8.58
N LEU A 222 -18.68 -8.61 -7.38
CA LEU A 222 -17.56 -7.70 -7.16
C LEU A 222 -16.29 -8.55 -7.11
N GLY A 223 -15.30 -8.18 -7.91
CA GLY A 223 -13.96 -8.77 -7.94
C GLY A 223 -12.97 -7.64 -8.18
N GLY A 224 -12.27 -7.21 -7.13
CA GLY A 224 -11.53 -5.96 -7.11
C GLY A 224 -10.21 -6.03 -6.36
N LEU A 225 -9.60 -4.86 -6.16
CA LEU A 225 -8.32 -4.71 -5.47
C LEU A 225 -8.41 -3.67 -4.36
N SER A 226 -7.71 -3.93 -3.26
CA SER A 226 -7.40 -2.90 -2.26
C SER A 226 -6.23 -2.06 -2.77
N TRP A 227 -6.39 -0.73 -2.82
CA TRP A 227 -5.31 0.20 -3.10
C TRP A 227 -5.04 1.06 -1.86
N PHE A 228 -4.14 0.57 -1.01
CA PHE A 228 -3.87 1.17 0.30
C PHE A 228 -2.86 2.33 0.22
N GLY A 229 -2.80 3.13 1.27
CA GLY A 229 -1.91 4.27 1.47
C GLY A 229 -2.64 5.48 2.08
N GLY A 230 -3.95 5.60 1.83
CA GLY A 230 -4.78 6.66 2.41
C GLY A 230 -4.84 6.62 3.93
N GLU A 231 -4.75 5.42 4.48
CA GLU A 231 -4.74 5.14 5.92
C GLU A 231 -3.35 5.23 6.57
N THR A 232 -2.28 5.43 5.80
CA THR A 232 -0.91 5.52 6.32
C THR A 232 -0.50 6.97 6.52
N THR A 233 0.73 7.21 6.99
CA THR A 233 1.30 8.55 7.13
C THR A 233 1.42 9.31 5.80
N ASN A 234 1.22 8.63 4.68
CA ASN A 234 1.20 9.22 3.35
C ASN A 234 -0.10 9.95 3.04
N LEU A 235 -1.20 9.60 3.72
CA LEU A 235 -2.55 10.15 3.57
C LEU A 235 -3.03 10.18 2.10
N SER A 236 -2.52 9.26 1.28
CA SER A 236 -2.82 9.12 -0.15
C SER A 236 -2.43 7.72 -0.61
N PRO A 237 -3.08 7.17 -1.65
CA PRO A 237 -2.74 5.84 -2.12
C PRO A 237 -1.26 5.75 -2.50
N HIS A 238 -0.61 4.68 -2.07
CA HIS A 238 0.80 4.50 -2.36
C HIS A 238 1.05 4.30 -3.86
N GLY A 239 2.25 4.64 -4.31
CA GLY A 239 2.66 4.51 -5.70
C GLY A 239 2.45 5.77 -6.56
N LEU A 240 1.70 6.77 -6.08
CA LEU A 240 1.56 8.06 -6.75
C LEU A 240 2.86 8.88 -6.82
N TRP A 241 3.93 8.42 -6.16
CA TRP A 241 5.29 8.91 -6.38
C TRP A 241 5.97 8.29 -7.62
N ALA A 242 5.53 7.09 -8.02
CA ALA A 242 6.19 6.27 -9.04
C ALA A 242 5.50 6.32 -10.41
N ASN A 243 4.17 6.40 -10.45
CA ASN A 243 3.38 6.44 -11.68
C ASN A 243 2.17 7.36 -11.55
N SER A 244 1.52 7.69 -12.68
CA SER A 244 0.32 8.52 -12.68
C SER A 244 -0.91 7.76 -12.16
N LEU A 245 -1.89 8.48 -11.63
CA LEU A 245 -3.20 7.94 -11.25
C LEU A 245 -3.83 7.11 -12.38
N GLU A 246 -3.80 7.63 -13.61
CA GLU A 246 -4.38 6.96 -14.77
C GLU A 246 -3.74 5.61 -15.05
N ASN A 247 -2.43 5.46 -14.80
CA ASN A 247 -1.74 4.19 -14.97
C ASN A 247 -2.31 3.12 -14.02
N PHE A 248 -2.51 3.45 -12.74
CA PHE A 248 -3.08 2.52 -11.77
C PHE A 248 -4.53 2.15 -12.12
N ILE A 249 -5.37 3.14 -12.43
CA ILE A 249 -6.76 2.90 -12.84
C ILE A 249 -6.84 2.04 -14.10
N LYS A 250 -5.96 2.29 -15.08
CA LYS A 250 -5.86 1.49 -16.29
C LYS A 250 -5.47 0.04 -15.99
N ILE A 251 -4.51 -0.20 -15.10
CA ILE A 251 -4.10 -1.56 -14.71
C ILE A 251 -5.27 -2.31 -14.08
N VAL A 252 -5.97 -1.68 -13.13
CA VAL A 252 -7.14 -2.28 -12.46
C VAL A 252 -8.20 -2.68 -13.51
N LYS A 253 -8.55 -1.76 -14.40
CA LYS A 253 -9.54 -2.00 -15.45
C LYS A 253 -9.12 -3.07 -16.45
N ASP A 254 -7.92 -2.96 -17.03
CA ASP A 254 -7.49 -3.81 -18.14
C ASP A 254 -7.22 -5.25 -17.70
N HIS A 255 -6.93 -5.46 -16.41
CA HIS A 255 -6.77 -6.79 -15.82
C HIS A 255 -8.09 -7.41 -15.34
N GLY A 256 -9.24 -6.77 -15.61
CA GLY A 256 -10.57 -7.35 -15.41
C GLY A 256 -11.14 -7.19 -13.99
N TYR A 257 -10.54 -6.33 -13.17
CA TYR A 257 -11.08 -5.93 -11.88
C TYR A 257 -12.15 -4.85 -12.06
N ASN A 258 -13.18 -4.86 -11.22
CA ASN A 258 -14.35 -3.98 -11.39
C ASN A 258 -14.57 -2.94 -10.30
N HIS A 259 -13.76 -2.98 -9.23
CA HIS A 259 -13.82 -1.97 -8.19
C HIS A 259 -12.50 -1.85 -7.41
N LEU A 260 -12.40 -0.77 -6.64
CA LEU A 260 -11.38 -0.58 -5.62
C LEU A 260 -11.98 -0.50 -4.22
N ARG A 261 -11.32 -1.14 -3.24
CA ARG A 261 -11.43 -0.76 -1.83
C ARG A 261 -10.41 0.35 -1.57
N TYR A 262 -10.86 1.45 -0.99
CA TYR A 262 -10.01 2.57 -0.60
C TYR A 262 -9.89 2.62 0.93
N PRO A 263 -8.82 2.06 1.51
CA PRO A 263 -8.45 2.28 2.90
C PRO A 263 -8.15 3.75 3.19
N TRP A 264 -8.79 4.31 4.23
CA TRP A 264 -8.56 5.68 4.70
C TRP A 264 -8.49 5.76 6.23
N THR A 265 -7.99 6.90 6.72
CA THR A 265 -7.94 7.23 8.14
C THR A 265 -8.61 8.58 8.44
N ASN A 266 -9.17 8.75 9.64
CA ASN A 266 -9.80 10.01 10.04
C ASN A 266 -8.81 11.20 9.99
N GLU A 267 -7.50 10.97 10.09
CA GLU A 267 -6.49 12.04 9.90
C GLU A 267 -6.57 12.73 8.55
N MET A 268 -7.06 12.07 7.50
CA MET A 268 -7.27 12.69 6.19
C MET A 268 -8.28 13.86 6.24
N LEU A 269 -9.15 13.89 7.25
CA LEU A 269 -10.19 14.90 7.45
C LEU A 269 -9.75 16.01 8.41
N PHE A 270 -8.58 15.89 9.03
CA PHE A 270 -8.09 16.89 9.96
C PHE A 270 -7.73 18.20 9.24
N PRO A 271 -7.99 19.37 9.86
CA PRO A 271 -7.62 20.65 9.26
C PRO A 271 -6.12 20.72 8.96
N GLY A 272 -5.79 20.99 7.70
CA GLY A 272 -4.39 21.10 7.25
C GLY A 272 -3.69 19.77 7.00
N ALA A 273 -4.42 18.65 6.92
CA ALA A 273 -3.84 17.39 6.47
C ALA A 273 -3.27 17.53 5.05
N GLU A 274 -2.07 16.99 4.82
CA GLU A 274 -1.33 17.08 3.57
C GLU A 274 -0.81 15.71 3.15
N THR A 275 -0.92 15.39 1.86
CA THR A 275 -0.35 14.16 1.31
C THR A 275 1.18 14.23 1.31
N GLN A 276 1.86 13.13 1.61
CA GLN A 276 3.33 13.11 1.71
C GLN A 276 4.04 12.44 0.52
N SER A 277 3.29 11.87 -0.43
CA SER A 277 3.88 10.97 -1.43
C SER A 277 3.27 11.04 -2.83
N VAL A 278 2.75 12.20 -3.20
CA VAL A 278 2.26 12.45 -4.55
C VAL A 278 3.35 13.23 -5.29
N ASP A 279 3.94 12.61 -6.32
CA ASP A 279 5.01 13.24 -7.09
C ASP A 279 4.45 14.22 -8.13
N GLN A 280 5.00 15.43 -8.18
CA GLN A 280 4.56 16.49 -9.08
C GLN A 280 4.87 16.21 -10.57
N VAL A 281 5.87 15.38 -10.87
CA VAL A 281 6.21 15.04 -12.26
C VAL A 281 5.18 14.08 -12.82
N ASN A 282 4.86 13.02 -12.08
CA ASN A 282 3.90 12.00 -12.49
C ASN A 282 2.44 12.44 -12.30
N ASN A 283 2.16 13.28 -11.31
CA ASN A 283 0.81 13.69 -10.91
C ASN A 283 0.75 15.21 -10.62
N PRO A 284 1.03 16.08 -11.60
CA PRO A 284 1.09 17.54 -11.40
C PRO A 284 -0.23 18.13 -10.87
N ASP A 285 -1.36 17.54 -11.27
CA ASP A 285 -2.70 17.98 -10.86
C ASP A 285 -3.09 17.52 -9.46
N LEU A 286 -2.35 16.57 -8.87
CA LEU A 286 -2.63 16.01 -7.54
C LEU A 286 -1.66 16.51 -6.47
N ALA A 287 -0.44 16.91 -6.84
CA ALA A 287 0.66 17.15 -5.89
C ALA A 287 0.40 18.24 -4.83
N ASN A 288 -0.55 19.14 -5.06
CA ASN A 288 -0.93 20.20 -4.11
C ASN A 288 -2.34 20.04 -3.56
N LEU A 289 -2.99 18.90 -3.79
CA LEU A 289 -4.31 18.60 -3.29
C LEU A 289 -4.23 18.08 -1.84
N SER A 290 -5.24 18.39 -1.05
CA SER A 290 -5.43 17.74 0.25
C SER A 290 -5.69 16.24 0.09
N PRO A 291 -5.48 15.42 1.15
CA PRO A 291 -5.83 14.00 1.15
C PRO A 291 -7.24 13.70 0.64
N LEU A 292 -8.22 14.51 1.06
CA LEU A 292 -9.61 14.37 0.63
C LEU A 292 -9.80 14.68 -0.87
N GLU A 293 -9.11 15.69 -1.40
CA GLU A 293 -9.16 16.03 -2.83
C GLU A 293 -8.43 14.98 -3.69
N VAL A 294 -7.38 14.34 -3.17
CA VAL A 294 -6.77 13.17 -3.83
C VAL A 294 -7.74 11.98 -3.85
N MET A 295 -8.47 11.72 -2.76
CA MET A 295 -9.53 10.71 -2.74
C MET A 295 -10.61 11.02 -3.79
N ASP A 296 -11.04 12.28 -3.93
CA ASP A 296 -11.99 12.68 -4.97
C ASP A 296 -11.46 12.37 -6.38
N ALA A 297 -10.19 12.65 -6.64
CA ALA A 297 -9.56 12.41 -7.94
C ALA A 297 -9.51 10.92 -8.28
N VAL A 298 -9.20 10.07 -7.31
CA VAL A 298 -9.22 8.61 -7.47
C VAL A 298 -10.63 8.12 -7.80
N ILE A 299 -11.65 8.59 -7.06
CA ILE A 299 -13.05 8.23 -7.28
C ILE A 299 -13.54 8.71 -8.66
N ASP A 300 -13.20 9.93 -9.08
CA ASP A 300 -13.53 10.44 -10.41
C ASP A 300 -12.87 9.61 -11.52
N ALA A 301 -11.59 9.26 -11.36
CA ALA A 301 -10.89 8.41 -12.32
C ALA A 301 -11.49 6.99 -12.40
N CYS A 302 -11.85 6.38 -11.26
CA CYS A 302 -12.60 5.12 -11.22
C CYS A 302 -13.93 5.22 -11.96
N GLY A 303 -14.72 6.27 -11.68
CA GLY A 303 -16.02 6.49 -12.31
C GLY A 303 -15.93 6.64 -13.83
N LYS A 304 -14.96 7.42 -14.32
CA LYS A 304 -14.66 7.57 -15.76
C LYS A 304 -14.23 6.25 -16.39
N ALA A 305 -13.52 5.41 -15.64
CA ALA A 305 -13.10 4.09 -16.09
C ALA A 305 -14.22 3.03 -16.05
N GLY A 306 -15.33 3.30 -15.35
CA GLY A 306 -16.43 2.37 -15.14
C GLY A 306 -16.25 1.43 -13.95
N LEU A 307 -15.28 1.72 -13.08
CA LEU A 307 -15.03 1.01 -11.84
C LEU A 307 -15.92 1.55 -10.71
N LYS A 308 -16.21 0.72 -9.72
CA LYS A 308 -16.82 1.15 -8.45
C LYS A 308 -15.75 1.36 -7.38
N VAL A 309 -16.12 2.03 -6.30
CA VAL A 309 -15.30 2.23 -5.11
C VAL A 309 -16.16 2.00 -3.88
N TYR A 310 -15.66 1.31 -2.87
CA TYR A 310 -16.17 1.48 -1.52
C TYR A 310 -15.05 1.99 -0.62
N LEU A 311 -15.43 2.83 0.33
CA LEU A 311 -14.50 3.42 1.27
C LEU A 311 -14.38 2.50 2.48
N ASP A 312 -13.17 2.34 2.99
CA ASP A 312 -12.87 1.51 4.14
C ASP A 312 -12.21 2.36 5.23
N ARG A 313 -12.89 2.51 6.38
CA ARG A 313 -12.28 3.17 7.53
C ARG A 313 -11.29 2.18 8.15
N HIS A 314 -10.08 2.24 7.62
CA HIS A 314 -9.04 1.26 7.91
C HIS A 314 -8.35 1.52 9.26
N ARG A 315 -8.20 2.80 9.63
CA ARG A 315 -7.54 3.20 10.89
C ARG A 315 -8.15 4.47 11.46
N PRO A 316 -8.27 4.62 12.79
CA PRO A 316 -8.58 5.91 13.39
C PRO A 316 -7.50 6.95 13.07
N LEU A 317 -6.23 6.55 13.18
CA LEU A 317 -5.04 7.39 12.95
C LEU A 317 -4.01 6.63 12.12
N SER A 318 -3.11 7.33 11.42
CA SER A 318 -2.16 6.70 10.52
C SER A 318 -1.16 5.78 11.22
N GLY A 319 -0.99 5.96 12.53
CA GLY A 319 -0.09 5.19 13.40
C GLY A 319 -0.46 3.72 13.58
N GLY A 320 -1.68 3.29 13.26
CA GLY A 320 -2.04 1.88 13.33
C GLY A 320 -3.54 1.61 13.36
N GLN A 321 -3.89 0.33 13.19
CA GLN A 321 -5.25 -0.17 13.39
C GLN A 321 -5.66 -0.11 14.87
N SER A 322 -6.96 -0.27 15.14
CA SER A 322 -7.51 -0.33 16.49
C SER A 322 -8.47 -1.50 16.66
N GLU A 323 -8.43 -2.13 17.85
CA GLU A 323 -9.33 -3.24 18.21
C GLU A 323 -10.82 -2.88 18.05
N LEU A 324 -11.16 -1.66 18.46
CA LEU A 324 -12.50 -1.09 18.41
C LEU A 324 -12.57 0.06 17.39
N TRP A 325 -13.78 0.47 17.05
CA TRP A 325 -14.05 1.54 16.08
C TRP A 325 -13.68 2.95 16.58
N TYR A 326 -13.31 3.10 17.85
CA TYR A 326 -12.96 4.38 18.48
C TYR A 326 -11.66 4.29 19.27
N ILE A 327 -11.04 5.46 19.44
CA ILE A 327 -9.94 5.73 20.37
C ILE A 327 -10.19 7.11 21.01
N PRO A 328 -9.45 7.54 22.05
CA PRO A 328 -9.66 8.86 22.66
C PRO A 328 -9.58 10.03 21.67
N GLU A 329 -8.72 9.95 20.66
CA GLU A 329 -8.53 10.97 19.62
C GLU A 329 -9.62 10.97 18.55
N VAL A 330 -10.27 9.81 18.34
CA VAL A 330 -11.37 9.62 17.40
C VAL A 330 -12.47 8.86 18.13
N PRO A 331 -13.27 9.57 18.97
CA PRO A 331 -14.37 8.96 19.69
C PRO A 331 -15.45 8.46 18.70
N GLU A 332 -16.34 7.58 19.16
CA GLU A 332 -17.38 6.98 18.31
C GLU A 332 -18.22 8.04 17.60
N GLU A 333 -18.55 9.14 18.28
CA GLU A 333 -19.31 10.24 17.68
C GLU A 333 -18.57 10.86 16.50
N GLN A 334 -17.25 11.10 16.63
CA GLN A 334 -16.44 11.63 15.52
C GLN A 334 -16.33 10.63 14.38
N TRP A 335 -16.17 9.34 14.67
CA TRP A 335 -16.15 8.28 13.65
C TRP A 335 -17.46 8.25 12.84
N ILE A 336 -18.61 8.37 13.50
CA ILE A 336 -19.92 8.44 12.84
C ILE A 336 -20.08 9.74 12.05
N GLU A 337 -19.69 10.89 12.61
CA GLU A 337 -19.76 12.19 11.93
C GLU A 337 -18.90 12.23 10.65
N ASP A 338 -17.70 11.67 10.71
CA ASP A 338 -16.79 11.56 9.56
C ASP A 338 -17.37 10.66 8.46
N TRP A 339 -18.01 9.56 8.85
CA TRP A 339 -18.75 8.71 7.93
C TRP A 339 -19.93 9.44 7.27
N GLN A 340 -20.73 10.18 8.04
CA GLN A 340 -21.80 11.00 7.49
C GLN A 340 -21.27 12.09 6.57
N PHE A 341 -20.12 12.69 6.90
CA PHE A 341 -19.46 13.67 6.05
C PHE A 341 -19.09 13.08 4.68
N LEU A 342 -18.41 11.93 4.64
CA LEU A 342 -18.05 11.25 3.39
C LEU A 342 -19.29 10.79 2.61
N ALA A 343 -20.27 10.20 3.29
CA ALA A 343 -21.54 9.78 2.70
C ALA A 343 -22.31 10.93 2.06
N LYS A 344 -22.29 12.12 2.69
CA LYS A 344 -22.88 13.34 2.14
C LYS A 344 -22.06 13.91 0.98
N ARG A 345 -20.72 13.88 1.08
CA ARG A 345 -19.80 14.37 0.04
C ARG A 345 -20.01 13.65 -1.29
N TYR A 346 -20.13 12.33 -1.25
CA TYR A 346 -20.26 11.48 -2.44
C TYR A 346 -21.71 11.09 -2.77
N LYS A 347 -22.70 11.68 -2.08
CA LYS A 347 -24.11 11.46 -2.40
C LYS A 347 -24.41 11.93 -3.83
N GLY A 348 -25.08 11.08 -4.60
CA GLY A 348 -25.36 11.31 -6.01
C GLY A 348 -24.25 10.87 -6.96
N ASN A 349 -23.09 10.44 -6.46
CA ASN A 349 -22.05 9.79 -7.26
C ASN A 349 -22.13 8.26 -7.06
N PRO A 350 -22.66 7.50 -8.04
CA PRO A 350 -22.81 6.05 -7.93
C PRO A 350 -21.49 5.27 -8.12
N THR A 351 -20.37 5.95 -8.31
CA THR A 351 -19.05 5.32 -8.25
C THR A 351 -18.77 4.83 -6.83
N VAL A 352 -19.12 5.62 -5.82
CA VAL A 352 -18.97 5.20 -4.41
C VAL A 352 -20.20 4.41 -3.99
N ILE A 353 -20.04 3.09 -3.84
CA ILE A 353 -21.15 2.16 -3.64
C ILE A 353 -21.46 1.86 -2.18
N GLY A 354 -20.56 2.16 -1.25
CA GLY A 354 -20.77 1.84 0.15
C GLY A 354 -19.63 2.22 1.09
N ALA A 355 -19.85 1.86 2.35
CA ALA A 355 -18.97 2.11 3.48
C ALA A 355 -18.65 0.77 4.17
N ASP A 356 -17.37 0.43 4.21
CA ASP A 356 -16.77 -0.62 5.03
C ASP A 356 -16.34 -0.01 6.36
N LEU A 357 -17.16 -0.26 7.38
CA LEU A 357 -17.37 0.68 8.49
C LEU A 357 -16.15 0.87 9.40
N HIS A 358 -15.41 -0.22 9.65
CA HIS A 358 -14.20 -0.27 10.47
C HIS A 358 -13.45 -1.54 10.11
N ASN A 359 -12.19 -1.39 9.72
CA ASN A 359 -11.33 -2.53 9.38
C ASN A 359 -10.97 -3.35 10.61
N GLU A 360 -11.16 -4.66 10.47
CA GLU A 360 -10.68 -5.69 11.36
C GLU A 360 -11.02 -5.47 12.83
N PRO A 361 -12.30 -5.36 13.27
CA PRO A 361 -12.60 -5.46 14.70
C PRO A 361 -12.00 -6.74 15.30
N HIS A 362 -11.38 -6.65 16.47
CA HIS A 362 -10.69 -7.79 17.09
C HIS A 362 -10.54 -7.65 18.61
N SER A 363 -10.01 -8.70 19.25
CA SER A 363 -9.62 -8.72 20.66
C SER A 363 -10.76 -8.36 21.61
N SER A 364 -10.86 -7.10 22.06
CA SER A 364 -11.95 -6.66 22.93
C SER A 364 -13.30 -6.53 22.22
N ALA A 365 -13.33 -6.43 20.88
CA ALA A 365 -14.55 -6.37 20.08
C ALA A 365 -15.36 -7.67 20.17
N CYS A 366 -16.54 -7.62 20.78
CA CYS A 366 -17.47 -8.74 20.84
C CYS A 366 -18.53 -8.64 19.73
N TRP A 367 -19.22 -9.75 19.47
CA TRP A 367 -20.43 -9.77 18.64
C TRP A 367 -21.62 -10.27 19.43
N GLY A 368 -22.60 -9.40 19.69
CA GLY A 368 -23.86 -9.79 20.36
C GLY A 368 -23.75 -10.01 21.86
N CYS A 369 -22.68 -9.53 22.52
CA CYS A 369 -22.58 -9.60 23.99
C CYS A 369 -23.47 -8.57 24.70
N GLY A 370 -24.02 -7.58 23.99
CA GLY A 370 -24.93 -6.57 24.54
C GLY A 370 -24.25 -5.41 25.25
N GLU A 371 -22.92 -5.40 25.33
CA GLU A 371 -22.14 -4.30 25.90
C GLU A 371 -21.84 -3.25 24.85
N ILE A 372 -22.58 -2.13 24.89
CA ILE A 372 -22.59 -1.11 23.84
C ILE A 372 -21.19 -0.56 23.46
N GLU A 373 -20.26 -0.55 24.41
CA GLU A 373 -18.89 -0.03 24.27
C GLU A 373 -17.95 -0.97 23.50
N ARG A 374 -18.31 -2.24 23.34
CA ARG A 374 -17.47 -3.24 22.65
C ARG A 374 -18.23 -4.19 21.71
N ASP A 375 -19.55 -4.12 21.68
CA ASP A 375 -20.38 -4.92 20.77
C ASP A 375 -20.38 -4.30 19.38
N TRP A 376 -19.53 -4.86 18.51
CA TRP A 376 -19.36 -4.42 17.14
C TRP A 376 -20.66 -4.46 16.35
N ARG A 377 -21.51 -5.48 16.57
CA ARG A 377 -22.82 -5.58 15.91
C ARG A 377 -23.68 -4.35 16.19
N LEU A 378 -23.69 -3.89 17.45
CA LEU A 378 -24.46 -2.72 17.86
C LEU A 378 -23.84 -1.42 17.32
N ALA A 379 -22.51 -1.32 17.24
CA ALA A 379 -21.84 -0.15 16.68
C ALA A 379 -22.04 -0.02 15.17
N ALA A 380 -21.94 -1.14 14.44
CA ALA A 380 -22.23 -1.21 13.02
C ALA A 380 -23.67 -0.76 12.69
N GLU A 381 -24.66 -1.12 13.52
CA GLU A 381 -26.02 -0.61 13.37
C GLU A 381 -26.11 0.91 13.60
N ARG A 382 -25.46 1.44 14.63
CA ARG A 382 -25.50 2.89 14.91
C ARG A 382 -24.89 3.68 13.75
N CYS A 383 -23.69 3.30 13.33
CA CYS A 383 -22.98 3.97 12.25
C CYS A 383 -23.67 3.79 10.89
N GLY A 384 -24.05 2.56 10.53
CA GLY A 384 -24.75 2.28 9.27
C GLY A 384 -26.08 3.04 9.16
N ASN A 385 -26.86 3.11 10.24
CA ASN A 385 -28.10 3.88 10.26
C ASN A 385 -27.85 5.39 10.15
N ALA A 386 -26.84 5.92 10.83
CA ALA A 386 -26.45 7.33 10.71
C ALA A 386 -25.99 7.69 9.28
N ILE A 387 -25.24 6.82 8.61
CA ILE A 387 -24.89 6.98 7.19
C ILE A 387 -26.17 7.04 6.34
N HIS A 388 -27.13 6.16 6.57
CA HIS A 388 -28.38 6.11 5.81
C HIS A 388 -29.29 7.33 6.01
N GLU A 389 -29.16 8.08 7.11
CA GLU A 389 -29.85 9.36 7.29
C GLU A 389 -29.41 10.41 6.25
N VAL A 390 -28.15 10.36 5.82
CA VAL A 390 -27.59 11.29 4.83
C VAL A 390 -27.52 10.69 3.43
N ASN A 391 -27.28 9.39 3.29
CA ASN A 391 -27.19 8.68 2.02
C ASN A 391 -27.78 7.26 2.13
N PRO A 392 -29.09 7.08 1.88
CA PRO A 392 -29.75 5.78 2.00
C PRO A 392 -29.39 4.78 0.89
N ASP A 393 -28.66 5.23 -0.14
CA ASP A 393 -28.35 4.40 -1.31
C ASP A 393 -27.08 3.56 -1.13
N TRP A 394 -26.22 3.91 -0.17
CA TRP A 394 -24.99 3.18 0.12
C TRP A 394 -25.23 1.80 0.72
N LEU A 395 -24.46 0.83 0.23
CA LEU A 395 -24.26 -0.44 0.92
C LEU A 395 -23.50 -0.17 2.23
N ILE A 396 -23.88 -0.90 3.27
CA ILE A 396 -23.17 -0.93 4.55
C ILE A 396 -22.48 -2.28 4.62
N ILE A 397 -21.16 -2.26 4.56
CA ILE A 397 -20.29 -3.42 4.59
C ILE A 397 -19.82 -3.57 6.05
N VAL A 398 -20.12 -4.73 6.63
CA VAL A 398 -19.86 -5.01 8.05
C VAL A 398 -18.95 -6.23 8.15
N GLU A 399 -17.68 -5.99 8.45
CA GLU A 399 -16.71 -7.03 8.81
C GLU A 399 -17.15 -7.82 10.06
N GLY A 400 -16.56 -9.00 10.26
CA GLY A 400 -16.67 -9.78 11.49
C GLY A 400 -15.82 -9.21 12.64
N ASN A 401 -15.70 -9.97 13.72
CA ASN A 401 -14.62 -9.77 14.70
C ASN A 401 -13.55 -10.87 14.54
N ASP A 402 -12.80 -11.24 15.59
CA ASP A 402 -11.79 -12.32 15.56
C ASP A 402 -12.19 -13.57 16.34
N HIS A 403 -13.36 -13.60 16.99
CA HIS A 403 -13.74 -14.72 17.87
C HIS A 403 -15.25 -14.91 18.08
N TYR A 404 -15.64 -16.14 18.44
CA TYR A 404 -17.01 -16.52 18.78
C TYR A 404 -17.06 -17.48 19.97
N GLY A 405 -17.93 -17.22 20.96
CA GLY A 405 -18.10 -18.05 22.16
C GLY A 405 -17.93 -17.27 23.48
N GLU A 406 -17.94 -17.98 24.62
CA GLU A 406 -17.90 -17.36 25.96
C GLU A 406 -16.70 -16.39 26.12
N GLU A 407 -17.01 -15.21 26.65
CA GLU A 407 -16.23 -13.98 26.53
C GLU A 407 -14.72 -14.11 26.78
N GLY A 408 -13.95 -13.60 25.80
CA GLY A 408 -12.51 -13.39 25.87
C GLY A 408 -11.76 -14.17 24.80
N TRP A 409 -10.69 -13.55 24.27
CA TRP A 409 -9.71 -14.06 23.30
C TRP A 409 -9.08 -15.44 23.64
N GLN A 410 -9.48 -16.09 24.74
CA GLN A 410 -8.91 -17.35 25.25
C GLN A 410 -9.94 -18.44 25.55
N LYS A 411 -11.24 -18.18 25.37
CA LYS A 411 -12.29 -19.15 25.73
C LYS A 411 -13.25 -19.49 24.59
N GLY A 412 -13.27 -18.70 23.52
CA GLY A 412 -14.02 -18.95 22.30
C GLY A 412 -13.19 -19.53 21.15
N GLU A 413 -13.86 -19.84 20.05
CA GLU A 413 -13.21 -20.11 18.78
C GLU A 413 -12.62 -18.82 18.22
N SER A 414 -11.40 -18.86 17.69
CA SER A 414 -10.75 -17.72 17.05
C SER A 414 -10.70 -17.89 15.53
N TYR A 415 -10.59 -16.78 14.83
CA TYR A 415 -10.33 -16.70 13.39
C TYR A 415 -9.53 -15.42 13.07
N TRP A 416 -9.41 -15.07 11.80
CA TRP A 416 -8.78 -13.81 11.39
C TRP A 416 -9.52 -12.60 11.97
N TRP A 417 -8.79 -11.52 12.24
CA TRP A 417 -9.40 -10.23 12.56
C TRP A 417 -10.34 -9.82 11.42
N GLY A 418 -11.52 -9.29 11.75
CA GLY A 418 -12.55 -9.00 10.76
C GLY A 418 -13.19 -10.23 10.10
N GLY A 419 -12.73 -11.46 10.36
CA GLY A 419 -13.15 -12.66 9.62
C GLY A 419 -14.28 -13.47 10.26
N MET A 420 -14.55 -13.29 11.55
CA MET A 420 -15.50 -14.12 12.30
C MET A 420 -16.93 -13.59 12.21
N LEU A 421 -17.80 -14.30 11.48
CA LEU A 421 -19.21 -13.94 11.30
C LEU A 421 -20.21 -14.94 11.89
N LYS A 422 -19.76 -15.89 12.74
CA LYS A 422 -20.64 -16.87 13.40
C LYS A 422 -21.77 -16.21 14.20
N GLY A 423 -21.46 -15.11 14.89
CA GLY A 423 -22.43 -14.36 15.68
C GLY A 423 -23.57 -13.74 14.88
N ALA A 424 -23.40 -13.53 13.56
CA ALA A 424 -24.44 -12.95 12.71
C ALA A 424 -25.69 -13.83 12.59
N LYS A 425 -25.57 -15.16 12.79
CA LYS A 425 -26.69 -16.11 12.76
C LYS A 425 -27.69 -15.86 13.89
N GLU A 426 -27.18 -15.58 15.08
CA GLU A 426 -27.99 -15.38 16.30
C GLU A 426 -28.30 -13.89 16.52
N PHE A 427 -27.34 -13.03 16.20
CA PHE A 427 -27.39 -11.59 16.40
C PHE A 427 -27.11 -10.86 15.07
N PRO A 428 -28.06 -10.88 14.11
CA PRO A 428 -27.86 -10.21 12.83
C PRO A 428 -27.80 -8.69 13.00
N VAL A 429 -27.08 -8.00 12.13
CA VAL A 429 -27.08 -6.53 12.04
C VAL A 429 -28.40 -6.10 11.39
N ARG A 430 -29.04 -5.05 11.92
CA ARG A 430 -30.34 -4.54 11.50
C ARG A 430 -30.24 -3.07 11.16
N LEU A 431 -30.30 -2.79 9.87
CA LEU A 431 -30.37 -1.43 9.32
C LEU A 431 -31.83 -1.01 9.15
N ASN A 432 -32.09 0.28 9.30
CA ASN A 432 -33.41 0.88 9.08
C ASN A 432 -33.79 0.87 7.60
N VAL A 433 -32.80 1.01 6.71
CA VAL A 433 -32.99 0.85 5.27
C VAL A 433 -32.75 -0.61 4.89
N PRO A 434 -33.77 -1.32 4.36
CA PRO A 434 -33.61 -2.72 3.97
C PRO A 434 -32.73 -2.85 2.73
N ASN A 435 -32.23 -4.05 2.46
CA ASN A 435 -31.52 -4.39 1.21
C ASN A 435 -30.22 -3.60 0.98
N LYS A 436 -29.51 -3.26 2.07
CA LYS A 436 -28.24 -2.52 2.03
C LYS A 436 -27.09 -3.17 2.80
N LEU A 437 -27.36 -4.19 3.61
CA LEU A 437 -26.33 -4.89 4.39
C LEU A 437 -25.56 -5.89 3.52
N VAL A 438 -24.24 -5.82 3.58
CA VAL A 438 -23.29 -6.82 3.09
C VAL A 438 -22.41 -7.22 4.27
N TYR A 439 -22.28 -8.52 4.54
CA TYR A 439 -21.30 -8.98 5.52
C TYR A 439 -19.94 -9.12 4.86
N SER A 440 -18.88 -8.85 5.62
CA SER A 440 -17.51 -8.92 5.14
C SER A 440 -16.64 -9.81 6.03
N ALA A 441 -15.67 -10.49 5.45
CA ALA A 441 -14.70 -11.29 6.20
C ALA A 441 -13.31 -11.18 5.57
N HIS A 442 -12.26 -11.29 6.39
CA HIS A 442 -10.88 -11.43 5.92
C HIS A 442 -10.41 -12.88 6.08
N ASP A 443 -9.63 -13.37 5.12
CA ASP A 443 -8.98 -14.69 5.20
C ASP A 443 -7.59 -14.63 4.56
N TYR A 444 -6.58 -15.10 5.29
CA TYR A 444 -5.19 -15.05 4.85
C TYR A 444 -4.54 -16.44 4.87
N ASP A 445 -3.39 -16.55 4.22
CA ASP A 445 -2.60 -17.79 4.23
C ASP A 445 -1.72 -17.91 5.48
N LYS A 446 -0.96 -19.02 5.54
CA LYS A 446 -0.03 -19.33 6.64
C LYS A 446 1.13 -18.35 6.81
N ASN A 447 1.44 -17.52 5.81
CA ASN A 447 2.58 -16.60 5.83
C ASN A 447 2.25 -15.29 6.54
N VAL A 448 0.97 -14.91 6.58
CA VAL A 448 0.49 -13.78 7.39
C VAL A 448 0.49 -14.18 8.87
N HIS A 449 -0.15 -15.31 9.20
CA HIS A 449 -0.10 -15.89 10.54
C HIS A 449 -0.35 -17.41 10.51
N MET A 450 0.43 -18.16 11.31
CA MET A 450 0.29 -19.61 11.39
C MET A 450 -0.89 -20.01 12.28
N GLN A 451 -1.98 -20.47 11.67
CA GLN A 451 -3.18 -20.95 12.33
C GLN A 451 -3.17 -22.48 12.51
N ASP A 452 -4.00 -23.00 13.41
CA ASP A 452 -4.03 -24.45 13.69
C ASP A 452 -4.52 -25.28 12.50
N TRP A 453 -5.49 -24.78 11.74
CA TRP A 453 -6.01 -25.47 10.56
C TRP A 453 -5.00 -25.61 9.41
N PHE A 454 -3.90 -24.83 9.43
CA PHE A 454 -2.79 -24.99 8.47
C PHE A 454 -1.82 -26.11 8.85
N LYS A 455 -1.93 -26.66 10.06
CA LYS A 455 -1.07 -27.74 10.57
C LYS A 455 -1.70 -29.12 10.35
N GLU A 456 -2.96 -29.16 9.93
CA GLU A 456 -3.67 -30.41 9.67
C GLU A 456 -3.09 -31.15 8.44
N PRO A 457 -3.04 -32.49 8.45
CA PRO A 457 -2.39 -33.27 7.38
C PRO A 457 -3.00 -33.10 5.99
N ASP A 458 -4.26 -32.67 5.91
CA ASP A 458 -5.04 -32.49 4.68
C ASP A 458 -5.08 -31.02 4.21
N PHE A 459 -4.39 -30.09 4.87
CA PHE A 459 -4.24 -28.72 4.39
C PHE A 459 -3.59 -28.69 2.98
N PRO A 460 -4.13 -27.89 2.02
CA PRO A 460 -5.22 -26.91 2.11
C PRO A 460 -6.61 -27.40 1.67
N ASP A 461 -6.85 -28.71 1.59
CA ASP A 461 -8.14 -29.27 1.17
C ASP A 461 -9.18 -29.29 2.30
N ASN A 462 -8.77 -29.03 3.54
CA ASN A 462 -9.64 -28.92 4.72
C ASN A 462 -10.34 -27.56 4.87
N MET A 463 -10.07 -26.59 3.99
CA MET A 463 -10.46 -25.20 4.22
C MET A 463 -11.95 -24.91 4.02
N GLU A 464 -12.62 -25.57 3.06
CA GLU A 464 -14.03 -25.29 2.76
C GLU A 464 -14.96 -25.41 3.99
N PRO A 465 -14.91 -26.49 4.80
CA PRO A 465 -15.71 -26.57 6.03
C PRO A 465 -15.42 -25.46 7.04
N ILE A 466 -14.20 -24.91 7.05
CA ILE A 466 -13.81 -23.81 7.96
C ILE A 466 -14.44 -22.51 7.46
N TRP A 467 -14.30 -22.21 6.18
CA TRP A 467 -14.93 -21.05 5.55
C TRP A 467 -16.45 -21.08 5.73
N ASP A 468 -17.08 -22.22 5.49
CA ASP A 468 -18.52 -22.44 5.72
C ASP A 468 -18.92 -22.10 7.15
N ASP A 469 -18.19 -22.61 8.14
CA ASP A 469 -18.48 -22.39 9.55
C ASP A 469 -18.30 -20.93 9.96
N LYS A 470 -17.29 -20.22 9.44
CA LYS A 470 -16.99 -18.85 9.90
C LYS A 470 -17.86 -17.79 9.24
N TRP A 471 -18.13 -17.92 7.93
CA TRP A 471 -18.82 -16.89 7.15
C TRP A 471 -19.62 -17.44 5.94
N GLY A 472 -19.18 -18.54 5.33
CA GLY A 472 -19.76 -19.11 4.11
C GLY A 472 -21.22 -19.55 4.25
N TYR A 473 -21.64 -19.94 5.46
CA TYR A 473 -23.03 -20.28 5.74
C TYR A 473 -24.01 -19.15 5.39
N LEU A 474 -23.63 -17.88 5.52
CA LEU A 474 -24.48 -16.74 5.18
C LEU A 474 -24.90 -16.76 3.70
N VAL A 475 -23.98 -17.18 2.83
CA VAL A 475 -24.21 -17.30 1.39
C VAL A 475 -24.95 -18.60 1.07
N LYS A 476 -24.52 -19.73 1.65
CA LYS A 476 -25.12 -21.05 1.39
C LYS A 476 -26.57 -21.14 1.91
N GLU A 477 -26.91 -20.46 2.99
CA GLU A 477 -28.27 -20.36 3.55
C GLU A 477 -29.10 -19.23 2.91
N ASN A 478 -28.55 -18.49 1.94
CA ASN A 478 -29.19 -17.36 1.26
C ASN A 478 -29.62 -16.21 2.21
N THR A 479 -28.84 -15.97 3.27
CA THR A 479 -29.11 -14.98 4.32
C THR A 479 -28.77 -13.56 3.88
N ALA A 480 -27.53 -13.35 3.43
CA ALA A 480 -27.01 -12.05 2.99
C ALA A 480 -25.79 -12.25 2.07
N PRO A 481 -25.41 -11.24 1.25
CA PRO A 481 -24.17 -11.32 0.49
C PRO A 481 -22.96 -11.29 1.42
N VAL A 482 -21.91 -12.03 1.06
CA VAL A 482 -20.61 -11.98 1.71
C VAL A 482 -19.57 -11.42 0.75
N LEU A 483 -18.75 -10.51 1.25
CA LEU A 483 -17.57 -9.95 0.61
C LEU A 483 -16.33 -10.43 1.36
N ILE A 484 -15.39 -11.07 0.69
CA ILE A 484 -14.05 -11.26 1.25
C ILE A 484 -13.24 -10.00 0.92
N SER A 485 -13.28 -9.00 1.81
CA SER A 485 -12.73 -7.65 1.58
C SER A 485 -11.20 -7.61 1.65
N GLU A 486 -10.59 -8.63 2.23
CA GLU A 486 -9.15 -8.86 2.16
C GLU A 486 -8.82 -10.36 2.16
N PHE A 487 -7.93 -10.71 1.23
CA PHE A 487 -7.20 -11.97 1.19
C PHE A 487 -5.98 -11.78 0.32
N GLY A 488 -4.87 -12.41 0.68
CA GLY A 488 -3.58 -12.21 0.01
C GLY A 488 -2.62 -13.37 0.29
N SER A 489 -1.61 -13.52 -0.58
CA SER A 489 -0.56 -14.51 -0.41
C SER A 489 0.71 -14.11 -1.16
N LEU A 490 1.86 -14.40 -0.54
CA LEU A 490 3.18 -14.30 -1.17
C LEU A 490 3.42 -15.37 -2.24
N LEU A 491 2.62 -16.45 -2.26
CA LEU A 491 2.81 -17.61 -3.14
C LEU A 491 4.19 -18.28 -2.96
N ARG A 492 4.68 -18.38 -1.72
CA ARG A 492 6.05 -18.86 -1.42
C ARG A 492 6.26 -20.31 -1.83
N ASP A 493 5.21 -21.12 -1.76
CA ASP A 493 5.27 -22.53 -2.12
C ASP A 493 3.96 -23.04 -2.77
N ALA A 494 3.98 -24.30 -3.21
CA ALA A 494 2.85 -24.92 -3.90
C ALA A 494 1.58 -25.02 -3.03
N THR A 495 1.74 -25.02 -1.70
CA THR A 495 0.63 -25.04 -0.74
C THR A 495 -0.09 -23.69 -0.72
N ASP A 496 0.67 -22.60 -0.73
CA ASP A 496 0.11 -21.24 -0.80
C ASP A 496 -0.64 -21.01 -2.12
N ILE A 497 -0.05 -21.46 -3.23
CA ILE A 497 -0.69 -21.44 -4.56
C ILE A 497 -2.01 -22.23 -4.54
N LYS A 498 -2.00 -23.42 -3.93
CA LYS A 498 -3.18 -24.27 -3.84
C LYS A 498 -4.24 -23.69 -2.89
N TRP A 499 -3.85 -23.12 -1.75
CA TRP A 499 -4.76 -22.42 -0.85
C TRP A 499 -5.48 -21.26 -1.56
N LEU A 500 -4.73 -20.38 -2.25
CA LEU A 500 -5.32 -19.26 -2.97
C LEU A 500 -6.25 -19.74 -4.08
N GLY A 501 -5.83 -20.76 -4.85
CA GLY A 501 -6.67 -21.38 -5.87
C GLY A 501 -7.96 -22.00 -5.31
N ASN A 502 -7.88 -22.67 -4.16
CA ASN A 502 -9.03 -23.25 -3.47
C ASN A 502 -10.00 -22.15 -3.01
N LEU A 503 -9.50 -21.06 -2.41
CA LEU A 503 -10.33 -19.95 -1.93
C LEU A 503 -11.03 -19.24 -3.10
N VAL A 504 -10.30 -18.90 -4.18
CA VAL A 504 -10.89 -18.29 -5.38
C VAL A 504 -11.95 -19.19 -6.01
N SER A 505 -11.70 -20.49 -6.07
CA SER A 505 -12.67 -21.46 -6.61
C SER A 505 -13.93 -21.53 -5.74
N TYR A 506 -13.75 -21.63 -4.41
CA TYR A 506 -14.85 -21.63 -3.46
C TYR A 506 -15.71 -20.36 -3.58
N MET A 507 -15.07 -19.17 -3.64
CA MET A 507 -15.78 -17.90 -3.77
C MET A 507 -16.59 -17.83 -5.07
N LYS A 508 -15.99 -18.25 -6.19
CA LYS A 508 -16.66 -18.31 -7.50
C LYS A 508 -17.87 -19.23 -7.48
N GLU A 509 -17.74 -20.44 -6.94
CA GLU A 509 -18.80 -21.45 -6.91
C GLU A 509 -19.98 -21.04 -6.03
N ASN A 510 -19.73 -20.22 -5.01
CA ASN A 510 -20.74 -19.80 -4.05
C ASN A 510 -21.33 -18.41 -4.32
N ASP A 511 -20.82 -17.67 -5.31
CA ASP A 511 -21.16 -16.26 -5.60
C ASP A 511 -20.72 -15.27 -4.51
N VAL A 512 -19.57 -15.54 -3.91
CA VAL A 512 -18.95 -14.66 -2.90
C VAL A 512 -18.23 -13.52 -3.62
N HIS A 513 -18.46 -12.30 -3.14
CA HIS A 513 -17.79 -11.10 -3.62
C HIS A 513 -16.37 -11.03 -3.04
N TRP A 514 -15.42 -10.38 -3.70
CA TRP A 514 -14.05 -10.34 -3.19
C TRP A 514 -13.26 -9.11 -3.59
N THR A 515 -12.30 -8.75 -2.74
CA THR A 515 -11.31 -7.70 -2.95
C THR A 515 -9.94 -8.24 -2.52
N PHE A 516 -9.03 -8.37 -3.47
CA PHE A 516 -7.72 -8.94 -3.20
C PHE A 516 -6.82 -7.90 -2.52
N TRP A 517 -6.11 -8.33 -1.47
CA TRP A 517 -5.04 -7.57 -0.85
C TRP A 517 -3.70 -7.97 -1.51
N CYS A 518 -3.11 -7.12 -2.34
CA CYS A 518 -3.53 -5.77 -2.73
C CYS A 518 -3.03 -5.40 -4.14
N LEU A 519 -3.36 -4.19 -4.63
CA LEU A 519 -2.72 -3.64 -5.83
C LEU A 519 -1.22 -3.40 -5.58
N ASN A 520 -0.87 -2.96 -4.38
CA ASN A 520 0.44 -2.43 -4.02
C ASN A 520 1.50 -3.54 -3.88
N PRO A 521 2.75 -3.33 -4.33
CA PRO A 521 3.84 -4.29 -4.11
C PRO A 521 4.34 -4.29 -2.66
N ASN A 522 4.14 -3.21 -1.91
CA ASN A 522 4.82 -2.95 -0.64
C ASN A 522 4.02 -3.40 0.61
N SER A 523 3.15 -4.39 0.48
CA SER A 523 2.65 -5.14 1.64
C SER A 523 3.65 -6.24 2.02
N GLY A 524 4.24 -6.18 3.21
CA GLY A 524 5.40 -7.00 3.56
C GLY A 524 5.14 -8.51 3.70
N ASP A 525 3.90 -8.89 3.96
CA ASP A 525 3.46 -10.27 4.26
C ASP A 525 2.68 -10.93 3.13
N THR A 526 2.34 -10.17 2.08
CA THR A 526 1.44 -10.58 0.99
C THR A 526 1.92 -10.12 -0.39
N GLU A 527 2.71 -9.04 -0.45
CA GLU A 527 2.96 -8.26 -1.67
C GLU A 527 1.65 -7.93 -2.40
N GLY A 528 1.67 -7.63 -3.69
CA GLY A 528 0.46 -7.35 -4.43
C GLY A 528 0.51 -7.79 -5.88
N ILE A 529 -0.45 -7.28 -6.65
CA ILE A 529 -0.58 -7.49 -8.09
C ILE A 529 0.54 -6.79 -8.84
N LEU A 530 0.99 -5.62 -8.37
CA LEU A 530 2.16 -4.95 -8.95
C LEU A 530 3.47 -5.51 -8.37
N GLY A 531 4.51 -5.47 -9.17
CA GLY A 531 5.90 -5.58 -8.72
C GLY A 531 6.41 -4.25 -8.14
N TYR A 532 7.58 -4.28 -7.51
CA TYR A 532 8.20 -3.12 -6.83
C TYR A 532 8.54 -1.95 -7.76
N ASP A 533 8.47 -2.12 -9.08
CA ASP A 533 8.54 -1.03 -10.06
C ASP A 533 7.23 -0.22 -10.18
N TRP A 534 6.20 -0.59 -9.40
CA TRP A 534 4.87 0.01 -9.38
C TRP A 534 4.16 0.04 -10.75
N LYS A 535 4.56 -0.86 -11.65
CA LYS A 535 4.09 -0.86 -13.05
C LYS A 535 3.88 -2.24 -13.63
N THR A 536 4.80 -3.17 -13.37
CA THR A 536 4.73 -4.53 -13.93
C THR A 536 3.76 -5.36 -13.10
N VAL A 537 2.80 -6.00 -13.76
CA VAL A 537 1.85 -6.92 -13.12
C VAL A 537 2.49 -8.29 -12.91
N ASN A 538 2.36 -8.83 -11.70
CA ASN A 538 2.68 -10.21 -11.36
C ASN A 538 1.66 -11.16 -12.01
N ALA A 539 1.99 -11.65 -13.20
CA ALA A 539 1.11 -12.49 -14.01
C ALA A 539 0.71 -13.82 -13.33
N GLN A 540 1.55 -14.37 -12.45
CA GLN A 540 1.21 -15.60 -11.73
C GLN A 540 0.11 -15.34 -10.70
N LYS A 541 0.26 -14.27 -9.90
CA LYS A 541 -0.72 -13.90 -8.88
C LYS A 541 -2.03 -13.44 -9.52
N ASP A 542 -1.93 -12.59 -10.53
CA ASP A 542 -3.08 -12.11 -11.32
C ASP A 542 -3.87 -13.27 -11.96
N GLY A 543 -3.15 -14.24 -12.56
CA GLY A 543 -3.77 -15.40 -13.21
C GLY A 543 -4.48 -16.38 -12.27
N LEU A 544 -4.10 -16.44 -10.98
CA LEU A 544 -4.83 -17.23 -9.98
C LEU A 544 -6.20 -16.62 -9.64
N LEU A 545 -6.37 -15.31 -9.87
CA LEU A 545 -7.61 -14.58 -9.57
C LEU A 545 -8.58 -14.57 -10.75
N ASP A 546 -8.11 -14.83 -11.97
CA ASP A 546 -8.92 -14.85 -13.20
C ASP A 546 -10.27 -15.58 -13.08
N PRO A 547 -10.37 -16.75 -12.41
CA PRO A 547 -11.65 -17.44 -12.30
C PRO A 547 -12.75 -16.61 -11.62
N GLY A 548 -12.39 -15.70 -10.71
CA GLY A 548 -13.32 -14.85 -9.96
C GLY A 548 -13.54 -13.46 -10.57
N LYS A 549 -12.84 -13.11 -11.65
CA LYS A 549 -12.95 -11.79 -12.30
C LYS A 549 -14.20 -11.70 -13.19
N HIS A 550 -14.73 -10.48 -13.30
CA HIS A 550 -15.91 -10.19 -14.10
C HIS A 550 -15.66 -8.97 -15.01
N PRO A 551 -14.88 -9.12 -16.09
CA PRO A 551 -14.59 -8.01 -17.01
C PRO A 551 -15.84 -7.49 -17.74
N GLU A 552 -16.87 -8.33 -17.86
CA GLU A 552 -18.20 -8.00 -18.42
C GLU A 552 -19.07 -7.20 -17.44
N PHE A 553 -18.53 -6.73 -16.31
CA PHE A 553 -19.23 -5.86 -15.34
C PHE A 553 -19.78 -4.57 -15.99
N VAL A 554 -19.27 -4.25 -17.18
CA VAL A 554 -19.67 -3.16 -18.04
C VAL A 554 -20.72 -3.65 -19.06
N LEU A 555 -22.01 -3.52 -18.70
CA LEU A 555 -23.26 -3.58 -19.51
C LEU A 555 -24.32 -4.60 -19.04
#